data_AF-A0A355T7P9-F1
#
_entry.id   AF-A0A355T7P9-F1
#
_cell.length_a   1.000
_cell.length_b   1.000
_cell.length_c   1.000
_cell.angle_alpha   90.00
_cell.angle_beta   90.00
_cell.angle_gamma   90.00
#
_symmetry.space_group_name_H-M   'P 1'
#
loop_
_entity.id
_entity.type
_entity.pdbx_description
1 polymer ?
#
loop_
_entity_poly.entity_id
_entity_poly.type
_entity_poly.pdbx_seq_one_letter_code
_entity_poly.pdbx_strand_id
1 'polypeptide(L)'
;MALKQYKPSSPGQRGLVLVDKSALWSGKPVKKLTEGLTKSGGRNNHGRITARRRGGGHKRTYRVIDFKRTKQDIPAVVERLEYDPNRTAFIALIKYEDGEQAYIIAPQRLAEGDTVISAERADVKPGNAMPMKNIPVGTIIHNVELKPGKGAQIARSAGTYVQLVGRDGGFAIVRLSSGEQRLIRG
;
A
#
# COMPACT_ATOMS: atom_id res chain seq x y z
N MET A 1 3.02 12.57 6.14
CA MET A 1 1.84 12.50 7.03
C MET A 1 2.03 13.55 8.10
N ALA A 2 1.06 14.44 8.30
CA ALA A 2 1.11 15.40 9.40
C ALA A 2 0.74 14.71 10.72
N LEU A 3 1.31 15.21 11.83
CA LEU A 3 1.02 14.72 13.17
C LEU A 3 0.14 15.74 13.90
N LYS A 4 -0.88 15.25 14.61
CA LYS A 4 -1.77 16.03 15.45
C LYS A 4 -1.43 15.79 16.91
N GLN A 5 -0.99 16.85 17.59
CA GLN A 5 -0.75 16.86 19.03
C GLN A 5 -1.99 17.38 19.77
N TYR A 6 -2.25 16.85 20.95
CA TYR A 6 -3.38 17.24 21.78
C TYR A 6 -2.91 18.09 22.96
N LYS A 7 -3.75 19.05 23.39
CA LYS A 7 -3.50 19.78 24.63
C LYS A 7 -3.51 18.79 25.81
N PRO A 8 -2.63 18.94 26.81
CA PRO A 8 -2.52 18.01 27.95
C PRO A 8 -3.64 18.21 28.98
N SER A 9 -4.90 18.12 28.54
CA SER A 9 -6.09 18.34 29.39
C SER A 9 -6.36 17.19 30.37
N SER A 10 -5.77 16.02 30.13
CA SER A 10 -5.80 14.87 31.03
C SER A 10 -4.47 14.11 30.97
N PRO A 11 -4.13 13.30 32.00
CA PRO A 11 -2.90 12.50 32.00
C PRO A 11 -2.78 11.58 30.78
N GLY A 12 -3.89 11.00 30.32
CA GLY A 12 -3.92 10.13 29.13
C GLY A 12 -3.69 10.86 27.80
N GLN A 13 -3.97 12.18 27.74
CA GLN A 13 -3.76 12.98 26.52
C GLN A 13 -2.38 13.64 26.44
N ARG A 14 -1.65 13.78 27.55
CA ARG A 14 -0.40 14.56 27.63
C ARG A 14 0.68 14.15 26.61
N GLY A 15 0.77 12.86 26.29
CA GLY A 15 1.70 12.32 25.28
C GLY A 15 1.04 11.81 24.01
N LEU A 16 -0.27 12.07 23.82
CA LEU A 16 -1.02 11.54 22.70
C LEU A 16 -0.67 12.29 21.41
N VAL A 17 -0.07 11.57 20.47
CA VAL A 17 0.18 12.04 19.10
C VAL A 17 -0.56 11.12 18.14
N LEU A 18 -1.45 11.72 17.33
CA LEU A 18 -2.18 10.99 16.30
C LEU A 18 -1.72 11.42 14.90
N VAL A 19 -1.97 10.57 13.91
CA VAL A 19 -1.81 10.94 12.51
C VAL A 19 -2.99 11.82 12.11
N ASP A 20 -2.70 12.96 11.49
CA ASP A 20 -3.75 13.78 10.90
C ASP A 20 -4.33 13.09 9.65
N LYS A 21 -5.66 13.05 9.59
CA LYS A 21 -6.46 12.36 8.57
C LYS A 21 -7.46 13.31 7.91
N SER A 22 -7.30 14.62 8.12
CA SER A 22 -8.17 15.67 7.57
C SER A 22 -8.34 15.58 6.06
N ALA A 23 -7.28 15.24 5.32
CA ALA A 23 -7.29 15.09 3.87
C ALA A 23 -7.80 13.72 3.36
N LEU A 24 -8.23 12.82 4.26
CA LEU A 24 -8.76 11.51 3.86
C LEU A 24 -10.28 11.54 3.81
N TRP A 25 -10.83 10.68 2.96
CA TRP A 25 -12.26 10.42 2.88
C TRP A 25 -12.85 10.04 4.25
N SER A 26 -13.88 10.78 4.66
CA SER A 26 -14.60 10.59 5.93
C SER A 26 -15.76 9.59 5.82
N GLY A 27 -16.16 9.23 4.60
CA GLY A 27 -17.30 8.35 4.34
C GLY A 27 -17.00 6.86 4.46
N LYS A 28 -17.95 6.05 3.98
CA LYS A 28 -17.83 4.59 3.96
C LYS A 28 -16.94 4.11 2.80
N PRO A 29 -16.26 2.95 2.95
CA PRO A 29 -15.53 2.33 1.84
C PRO A 29 -16.46 1.77 0.77
N VAL A 30 -15.91 1.44 -0.40
CA VAL A 30 -16.66 0.80 -1.48
C VAL A 30 -17.09 -0.61 -1.08
N LYS A 31 -18.41 -0.86 -1.07
CA LYS A 31 -19.00 -2.14 -0.62
C LYS A 31 -18.49 -3.33 -1.43
N LYS A 32 -18.34 -3.19 -2.75
CA LYS A 32 -17.85 -4.25 -3.65
C LYS A 32 -16.40 -4.68 -3.37
N LEU A 33 -15.58 -3.77 -2.83
CA LEU A 33 -14.17 -4.00 -2.52
C LEU A 33 -13.91 -4.23 -1.03
N THR A 34 -14.97 -4.53 -0.27
CA THR A 34 -14.92 -4.68 1.19
C THR A 34 -15.45 -6.04 1.62
N GLU A 35 -14.68 -6.74 2.44
CA GLU A 35 -15.02 -8.06 2.96
C GLU A 35 -15.06 -8.09 4.50
N GLY A 36 -15.80 -9.04 5.06
CA GLY A 36 -15.80 -9.29 6.50
C GLY A 36 -14.46 -9.87 6.95
N LEU A 37 -13.84 -9.30 8.00
CA LEU A 37 -12.59 -9.82 8.55
C LEU A 37 -12.83 -10.45 9.94
N THR A 38 -12.68 -11.77 10.02
CA THR A 38 -12.72 -12.51 11.28
C THR A 38 -11.37 -12.44 11.99
N LYS A 39 -11.38 -12.30 13.33
CA LYS A 39 -10.17 -12.24 14.14
C LYS A 39 -9.84 -13.61 14.72
N SER A 40 -8.60 -14.05 14.58
CA SER A 40 -8.14 -15.32 15.17
C SER A 40 -7.87 -15.24 16.68
N GLY A 41 -7.69 -14.04 17.23
CA GLY A 41 -7.24 -13.87 18.62
C GLY A 41 -5.88 -14.52 18.90
N GLY A 42 -5.05 -14.70 17.88
CA GLY A 42 -3.74 -15.38 18.00
C GLY A 42 -3.81 -16.90 18.07
N ARG A 43 -4.97 -17.50 17.79
CA ARG A 43 -5.17 -18.96 17.77
C ARG A 43 -5.03 -19.54 16.37
N ASN A 44 -4.56 -20.79 16.27
CA ASN A 44 -4.52 -21.57 15.03
C ASN A 44 -5.81 -22.39 14.83
N ASN A 45 -5.84 -23.24 13.79
CA ASN A 45 -6.95 -24.14 13.47
C ASN A 45 -7.25 -25.22 14.54
N HIS A 46 -6.32 -25.49 15.46
CA HIS A 46 -6.53 -26.39 16.60
C HIS A 46 -7.04 -25.64 17.85
N GLY A 47 -7.36 -24.35 17.74
CA GLY A 47 -7.80 -23.51 18.86
C GLY A 47 -6.68 -23.11 19.84
N ARG A 48 -5.42 -23.50 19.58
CA ARG A 48 -4.28 -23.23 20.45
C ARG A 48 -3.70 -21.84 20.16
N ILE A 49 -3.31 -21.12 21.21
CA ILE A 49 -2.63 -19.82 21.07
C ILE A 49 -1.22 -20.06 20.51
N THR A 50 -0.97 -19.61 19.29
CA THR A 50 0.34 -19.66 18.63
C THR A 50 1.00 -18.28 18.54
N ALA A 51 0.21 -17.21 18.61
CA ALA A 51 0.70 -15.83 18.66
C ALA A 51 0.16 -15.10 19.90
N ARG A 52 1.03 -14.87 20.88
CA ARG A 52 0.67 -14.16 22.13
C ARG A 52 0.37 -12.67 21.88
N ARG A 53 -0.30 -12.03 22.85
CA ARG A 53 -0.65 -10.59 22.83
C ARG A 53 -1.52 -10.17 21.63
N ARG A 54 -2.37 -11.08 21.16
CA ARG A 54 -3.37 -10.86 20.11
C ARG A 54 -4.76 -11.13 20.67
N GLY A 55 -5.71 -10.22 20.48
CA GLY A 55 -7.08 -10.34 21.00
C GLY A 55 -7.74 -8.98 21.16
N GLY A 56 -9.09 -8.94 21.22
CA GLY A 56 -9.86 -7.71 21.36
C GLY A 56 -9.76 -6.74 20.18
N GLY A 57 -9.76 -5.45 20.46
CA GLY A 57 -9.70 -4.35 19.50
C GLY A 57 -10.98 -4.13 18.70
N HIS A 58 -11.09 -2.97 18.03
CA HIS A 58 -12.27 -2.62 17.22
C HIS A 58 -12.48 -3.58 16.03
N LYS A 59 -13.74 -3.88 15.68
CA LYS A 59 -14.09 -4.70 14.50
C LYS A 59 -13.62 -4.01 13.22
N ARG A 60 -13.16 -4.79 12.24
CA ARG A 60 -12.61 -4.27 10.99
C ARG A 60 -13.22 -5.02 9.82
N THR A 61 -13.24 -4.36 8.68
CA THR A 61 -13.55 -4.96 7.38
C THR A 61 -12.30 -4.89 6.52
N TYR A 62 -12.04 -5.94 5.74
CA TYR A 62 -10.89 -6.03 4.86
C TYR A 62 -11.16 -5.24 3.58
N ARG A 63 -10.20 -4.43 3.13
CA ARG A 63 -10.23 -3.78 1.81
C ARG A 63 -9.38 -4.61 0.86
N VAL A 64 -9.99 -5.10 -0.20
CA VAL A 64 -9.32 -5.85 -1.26
C VAL A 64 -8.45 -4.88 -2.05
N ILE A 65 -7.12 -5.08 -1.98
CA ILE A 65 -6.14 -4.23 -2.65
C ILE A 65 -5.60 -4.95 -3.86
N ASP A 66 -5.52 -4.23 -4.97
CA ASP A 66 -4.84 -4.68 -6.16
C ASP A 66 -3.32 -4.56 -5.97
N PHE A 67 -2.71 -5.67 -5.53
CA PHE A 67 -1.26 -5.82 -5.44
C PHE A 67 -0.61 -6.25 -6.76
N LYS A 68 -1.39 -6.55 -7.80
CA LYS A 68 -0.87 -7.12 -9.05
C LYS A 68 -0.83 -6.11 -10.20
N ARG A 69 -1.71 -5.10 -10.19
CA ARG A 69 -1.80 -4.06 -11.23
C ARG A 69 -1.94 -4.66 -12.64
N THR A 70 -2.82 -5.67 -12.76
CA THR A 70 -2.95 -6.50 -13.98
C THR A 70 -3.61 -5.79 -15.15
N LYS A 71 -4.42 -4.75 -14.92
CA LYS A 71 -5.01 -3.94 -15.98
C LYS A 71 -3.93 -3.07 -16.62
N GLN A 72 -3.36 -3.55 -17.71
CA GLN A 72 -2.32 -2.86 -18.48
C GLN A 72 -2.93 -1.90 -19.50
N ASP A 73 -2.24 -0.79 -19.74
CA ASP A 73 -2.52 0.22 -20.76
C ASP A 73 -3.91 0.89 -20.64
N ILE A 74 -4.56 0.75 -19.48
CA ILE A 74 -5.82 1.42 -19.15
C ILE A 74 -5.55 2.45 -18.04
N PRO A 75 -5.63 3.75 -18.33
CA PRO A 75 -5.53 4.80 -17.32
C PRO A 75 -6.63 4.67 -16.27
N ALA A 76 -6.31 5.07 -15.03
CA ALA A 76 -7.26 5.17 -13.95
C ALA A 76 -7.09 6.50 -13.22
N VAL A 77 -8.20 7.16 -12.92
CA VAL A 77 -8.24 8.41 -12.15
C VAL A 77 -8.37 8.08 -10.67
N VAL A 78 -7.59 8.76 -9.84
CA VAL A 78 -7.70 8.68 -8.38
C VAL A 78 -8.96 9.41 -7.94
N GLU A 79 -9.97 8.68 -7.48
CA GLU A 79 -11.21 9.30 -6.98
C GLU A 79 -10.99 9.95 -5.62
N ARG A 80 -10.34 9.21 -4.70
CA ARG A 80 -10.12 9.67 -3.33
C ARG A 80 -9.07 8.84 -2.57
N LEU A 81 -8.55 9.43 -1.50
CA LEU A 81 -7.67 8.74 -0.55
C LEU A 81 -8.45 8.30 0.69
N GLU A 82 -8.30 7.04 1.09
CA GLU A 82 -9.02 6.46 2.22
C GLU A 82 -8.09 5.92 3.32
N TYR A 83 -8.58 5.96 4.55
CA TYR A 83 -7.98 5.25 5.66
C TYR A 83 -8.31 3.75 5.60
N ASP A 84 -7.29 2.89 5.72
CA ASP A 84 -7.49 1.45 5.90
C ASP A 84 -7.07 0.98 7.31
N PRO A 85 -7.95 0.31 8.07
CA PRO A 85 -7.60 -0.20 9.39
C PRO A 85 -6.76 -1.48 9.38
N ASN A 86 -6.47 -2.08 8.22
CA ASN A 86 -5.77 -3.37 8.12
C ASN A 86 -4.28 -3.22 7.78
N ARG A 87 -3.82 -2.02 7.48
CA ARG A 87 -2.41 -1.71 7.19
C ARG A 87 -2.03 -0.33 7.70
N THR A 88 -0.74 0.00 7.59
CA THR A 88 -0.22 1.31 8.01
C THR A 88 -0.34 2.36 6.92
N ALA A 89 -0.20 1.97 5.65
CA ALA A 89 -0.34 2.87 4.51
C ALA A 89 -1.80 3.26 4.25
N PHE A 90 -2.01 4.47 3.73
CA PHE A 90 -3.30 4.84 3.16
C PHE A 90 -3.52 4.14 1.82
N ILE A 91 -4.77 4.12 1.37
CA ILE A 91 -5.14 3.53 0.09
C ILE A 91 -5.77 4.58 -0.79
N ALA A 92 -5.57 4.45 -2.10
CA ALA A 92 -6.23 5.26 -3.09
C ALA A 92 -7.31 4.42 -3.76
N LEU A 93 -8.52 4.95 -3.83
CA LEU A 93 -9.56 4.40 -4.70
C LEU A 93 -9.30 4.97 -6.10
N ILE A 94 -9.09 4.08 -7.05
CA ILE A 94 -8.91 4.44 -8.45
C ILE A 94 -10.10 3.91 -9.26
N LYS A 95 -10.48 4.66 -10.29
CA LYS A 95 -11.49 4.27 -11.26
C LYS A 95 -10.86 4.24 -12.64
N TYR A 96 -10.86 3.07 -13.26
CA TYR A 96 -10.42 2.87 -14.62
C TYR A 96 -11.43 3.49 -15.60
N GLU A 97 -10.97 3.79 -16.82
CA GLU A 97 -11.84 4.32 -17.89
C GLU A 97 -13.00 3.37 -18.24
N ASP A 98 -12.82 2.06 -18.07
CA ASP A 98 -13.87 1.05 -18.23
C ASP A 98 -14.94 1.04 -17.12
N GLY A 99 -14.77 1.90 -16.11
CA GLY A 99 -15.69 2.07 -14.99
C GLY A 99 -15.43 1.14 -13.80
N GLU A 100 -14.46 0.23 -13.88
CA GLU A 100 -14.08 -0.61 -12.75
C GLU A 100 -13.33 0.20 -11.70
N GLN A 101 -13.55 -0.12 -10.43
CA GLN A 101 -12.87 0.49 -9.31
C GLN A 101 -11.92 -0.52 -8.66
N ALA A 102 -10.75 -0.05 -8.27
CA ALA A 102 -9.79 -0.83 -7.50
C ALA A 102 -9.18 0.02 -6.39
N TYR A 103 -8.74 -0.63 -5.32
CA TYR A 103 -7.90 0.02 -4.33
C TYR A 103 -6.42 -0.30 -4.59
N ILE A 104 -5.57 0.72 -4.54
CA ILE A 104 -4.11 0.57 -4.51
C ILE A 104 -3.55 1.16 -3.22
N ILE A 105 -2.32 0.81 -2.87
CA ILE A 105 -1.59 1.55 -1.82
C ILE A 105 -1.37 2.97 -2.33
N ALA A 106 -1.69 3.97 -1.52
CA ALA A 106 -1.44 5.37 -1.86
C ALA A 106 0.07 5.65 -1.77
N PRO A 107 0.74 5.94 -2.91
CA PRO A 107 2.11 6.41 -2.90
C PRO A 107 2.21 7.82 -2.32
N GLN A 108 3.41 8.21 -1.96
CA GLN A 108 3.67 9.59 -1.56
C GLN A 108 3.44 10.54 -2.74
N ARG A 109 2.79 11.69 -2.46
CA ARG A 109 2.43 12.73 -3.44
C ARG A 109 1.36 12.34 -4.48
N LEU A 110 0.66 11.22 -4.29
CA LEU A 110 -0.56 10.97 -5.05
C LEU A 110 -1.72 11.76 -4.44
N ALA A 111 -2.46 12.49 -5.26
CA ALA A 111 -3.62 13.29 -4.87
C ALA A 111 -4.89 12.84 -5.62
N GLU A 112 -6.04 13.34 -5.17
CA GLU A 112 -7.31 13.13 -5.87
C GLU A 112 -7.28 13.84 -7.23
N GLY A 113 -7.80 13.19 -8.27
CA GLY A 113 -7.75 13.67 -9.66
C GLY A 113 -6.50 13.26 -10.44
N ASP A 114 -5.44 12.76 -9.79
CA ASP A 114 -4.26 12.25 -10.49
C ASP A 114 -4.61 11.03 -11.35
N THR A 115 -3.91 10.87 -12.48
CA THR A 115 -4.04 9.70 -13.34
C THR A 115 -2.89 8.73 -13.11
N VAL A 116 -3.21 7.46 -12.92
CA VAL A 116 -2.24 6.37 -12.77
C VAL A 116 -2.45 5.32 -13.84
N ILE A 117 -1.38 4.71 -14.31
CA ILE A 117 -1.42 3.65 -15.32
C ILE A 117 -0.48 2.50 -14.94
N SER A 118 -0.86 1.28 -15.31
CA SER A 118 0.04 0.13 -15.36
C SER A 118 0.35 -0.14 -16.82
N ALA A 119 1.61 -0.19 -17.21
CA ALA A 119 1.98 -0.42 -18.62
C ALA A 119 3.37 -1.07 -18.72
N GLU A 120 3.71 -1.61 -19.88
CA GLU A 120 5.07 -2.08 -20.14
C GLU A 120 6.05 -0.92 -20.05
N ARG A 121 5.72 0.23 -20.64
CA ARG A 121 6.45 1.49 -20.50
C ARG A 121 5.49 2.58 -20.06
N ALA A 122 5.75 3.16 -18.90
CA ALA A 122 4.99 4.28 -18.36
C ALA A 122 5.95 5.40 -17.95
N ASP A 123 5.42 6.62 -17.89
CA ASP A 123 6.14 7.74 -17.27
C ASP A 123 6.51 7.40 -15.83
N VAL A 124 7.72 7.82 -15.42
CA VAL A 124 8.21 7.66 -14.05
C VAL A 124 7.54 8.70 -13.14
N LYS A 125 6.27 8.45 -12.82
CA LYS A 125 5.43 9.26 -11.93
C LYS A 125 4.93 8.40 -10.76
N PRO A 126 4.77 8.97 -9.56
CA PRO A 126 4.18 8.24 -8.43
C PRO A 126 2.81 7.64 -8.79
N GLY A 127 2.61 6.36 -8.47
CA GLY A 127 1.36 5.64 -8.74
C GLY A 127 1.37 4.80 -10.03
N ASN A 128 2.25 5.13 -10.99
CA ASN A 128 2.44 4.29 -12.17
C ASN A 128 3.16 2.99 -11.82
N ALA A 129 2.79 1.93 -12.53
CA ALA A 129 3.41 0.61 -12.40
C ALA A 129 3.96 0.17 -13.76
N MET A 130 5.18 -0.36 -13.76
CA MET A 130 5.79 -0.98 -14.92
C MET A 130 6.84 -2.03 -14.47
N PRO A 131 7.23 -2.98 -15.33
CA PRO A 131 8.30 -3.93 -15.03
C PRO A 131 9.62 -3.24 -14.66
N MET A 132 10.38 -3.86 -13.75
CA MET A 132 11.64 -3.25 -13.24
C MET A 132 12.69 -3.07 -14.34
N LYS A 133 12.67 -3.89 -15.39
CA LYS A 133 13.47 -3.70 -16.61
C LYS A 133 13.21 -2.39 -17.37
N ASN A 134 12.09 -1.71 -17.10
CA ASN A 134 11.74 -0.44 -17.74
C ASN A 134 11.87 0.78 -16.79
N ILE A 135 12.01 0.56 -15.47
CA ILE A 135 12.20 1.64 -14.46
C ILE A 135 13.66 2.11 -14.38
N PRO A 136 14.00 3.39 -14.63
CA PRO A 136 15.39 3.87 -14.55
C PRO A 136 16.11 3.50 -13.24
N VAL A 137 17.37 3.09 -13.35
CA VAL A 137 18.22 2.79 -12.19
C VAL A 137 18.36 4.04 -11.31
N GLY A 138 18.38 3.85 -10.00
CA GLY A 138 18.38 4.91 -9.00
C GLY A 138 16.99 5.33 -8.53
N THR A 139 15.93 4.96 -9.28
CA THR A 139 14.54 5.29 -8.92
C THR A 139 14.12 4.63 -7.61
N ILE A 140 13.37 5.40 -6.80
CA ILE A 140 12.72 4.92 -5.59
C ILE A 140 11.37 4.31 -5.97
N ILE A 141 11.20 3.04 -5.65
CA ILE A 141 10.00 2.25 -5.98
C ILE A 141 9.38 1.65 -4.71
N HIS A 142 8.15 1.17 -4.81
CA HIS A 142 7.44 0.50 -3.72
C HIS A 142 6.55 -0.60 -4.30
N ASN A 143 5.93 -1.41 -3.42
CA ASN A 143 5.00 -2.46 -3.85
C ASN A 143 5.63 -3.44 -4.86
N VAL A 144 6.82 -3.95 -4.54
CA VAL A 144 7.64 -4.76 -5.46
C VAL A 144 7.26 -6.24 -5.36
N GLU A 145 7.13 -6.91 -6.51
CA GLU A 145 6.94 -8.37 -6.60
C GLU A 145 8.26 -9.12 -6.32
N LEU A 146 8.19 -10.27 -5.64
CA LEU A 146 9.37 -11.15 -5.49
C LEU A 146 9.53 -12.11 -6.67
N LYS A 147 8.42 -12.46 -7.31
CA LYS A 147 8.35 -13.31 -8.50
C LYS A 147 7.34 -12.65 -9.45
N PRO A 148 7.62 -12.59 -10.76
CA PRO A 148 6.70 -12.00 -11.72
C PRO A 148 5.28 -12.57 -11.59
N GLY A 149 4.28 -11.69 -11.47
CA GLY A 149 2.85 -12.02 -11.42
C GLY A 149 2.34 -12.54 -10.06
N LYS A 150 3.22 -12.69 -9.06
CA LYS A 150 2.81 -13.15 -7.72
C LYS A 150 2.11 -12.06 -6.91
N GLY A 151 2.10 -10.82 -7.40
CA GLY A 151 1.67 -9.65 -6.67
C GLY A 151 2.75 -9.13 -5.74
N ALA A 152 2.62 -7.87 -5.38
CA ALA A 152 3.58 -7.17 -4.56
C ALA A 152 3.71 -7.75 -3.14
N GLN A 153 4.95 -7.90 -2.70
CA GLN A 153 5.29 -8.46 -1.38
C GLN A 153 6.21 -7.54 -0.56
N ILE A 154 7.02 -6.71 -1.21
CA ILE A 154 8.04 -5.86 -0.58
C ILE A 154 7.60 -4.38 -0.59
N ALA A 155 7.99 -3.64 0.45
CA ALA A 155 7.74 -2.20 0.63
C ALA A 155 6.25 -1.82 0.46
N ARG A 156 5.42 -2.38 1.34
CA ARG A 156 3.97 -2.15 1.39
C ARG A 156 3.53 -1.32 2.60
N SER A 157 4.43 -1.09 3.55
CA SER A 157 4.14 -0.35 4.78
C SER A 157 4.26 1.16 4.51
N ALA A 158 3.57 1.97 5.32
CA ALA A 158 3.67 3.42 5.23
C ALA A 158 5.14 3.89 5.28
N GLY A 159 5.52 4.74 4.33
CA GLY A 159 6.86 5.32 4.23
C GLY A 159 7.96 4.34 3.79
N THR A 160 7.65 3.07 3.55
CA THR A 160 8.65 2.12 3.05
C THR A 160 8.80 2.22 1.55
N TYR A 161 10.03 2.05 1.09
CA TYR A 161 10.41 2.04 -0.30
C TYR A 161 11.61 1.12 -0.52
N VAL A 162 11.95 0.93 -1.78
CA VAL A 162 13.10 0.18 -2.25
C VAL A 162 13.79 1.06 -3.29
N GLN A 163 15.12 1.04 -3.33
CA GLN A 163 15.86 1.68 -4.41
C GLN A 163 16.30 0.64 -5.43
N LEU A 164 16.05 0.90 -6.72
CA LEU A 164 16.62 0.10 -7.80
C LEU A 164 18.09 0.49 -7.97
N VAL A 165 19.02 -0.39 -7.62
CA VAL A 165 20.47 -0.12 -7.60
C VAL A 165 21.12 -0.43 -8.94
N GLY A 166 20.66 -1.48 -9.62
CA GLY A 166 21.24 -1.93 -10.87
C GLY A 166 20.42 -3.03 -11.52
N ARG A 167 20.87 -3.46 -12.69
CA ARG A 167 20.27 -4.56 -13.45
C ARG A 167 21.38 -5.39 -14.05
N ASP A 168 21.27 -6.70 -13.93
CA ASP A 168 22.24 -7.63 -14.48
C ASP A 168 21.55 -8.98 -14.81
N GLY A 169 21.87 -9.55 -15.97
CA GLY A 169 21.45 -10.90 -16.37
C GLY A 169 19.93 -11.20 -16.25
N GLY A 170 19.04 -10.22 -16.46
CA GLY A 170 17.59 -10.38 -16.28
C GLY A 170 17.09 -10.27 -14.83
N PHE A 171 17.95 -9.82 -13.93
CA PHE A 171 17.63 -9.48 -12.55
C PHE A 171 17.78 -7.98 -12.30
N ALA A 172 16.92 -7.45 -11.45
CA ALA A 172 17.05 -6.16 -10.82
C ALA A 172 17.73 -6.35 -9.45
N ILE A 173 18.77 -5.55 -9.19
CA ILE A 173 19.39 -5.43 -7.87
C ILE A 173 18.65 -4.33 -7.13
N VAL A 174 18.02 -4.68 -6.02
CA VAL A 174 17.26 -3.73 -5.21
C VAL A 174 17.82 -3.61 -3.80
N ARG A 175 17.82 -2.39 -3.26
CA ARG A 175 18.18 -2.11 -1.86
C ARG A 175 16.90 -1.93 -1.05
N LEU A 176 16.72 -2.81 -0.05
CA LEU A 176 15.57 -2.78 0.85
C LEU A 176 15.78 -1.73 1.96
N SER A 177 14.69 -1.37 2.64
CA SER A 177 14.72 -0.51 3.82
C SER A 177 15.49 -1.11 5.00
N SER A 178 15.74 -2.43 5.00
CA SER A 178 16.62 -3.10 5.96
C SER A 178 18.12 -2.87 5.70
N GLY A 179 18.48 -2.29 4.56
CA GLY A 179 19.85 -2.20 4.07
C GLY A 179 20.29 -3.41 3.24
N GLU A 180 19.53 -4.51 3.24
CA GLU A 180 19.78 -5.70 2.43
C GLU A 180 19.75 -5.35 0.94
N GLN A 181 20.75 -5.82 0.19
CA GLN A 181 20.72 -5.84 -1.27
C GLN A 181 20.24 -7.19 -1.74
N ARG A 182 19.25 -7.19 -2.63
CA ARG A 182 18.58 -8.41 -3.06
C ARG A 182 18.40 -8.42 -4.57
N LEU A 183 18.64 -9.59 -5.16
CA LEU A 183 18.33 -9.87 -6.56
C LEU A 183 16.85 -10.28 -6.70
N ILE A 184 16.15 -9.64 -7.62
CA ILE A 184 14.76 -9.95 -7.97
C ILE A 184 14.67 -10.04 -9.48
N ARG A 185 13.91 -11.00 -10.02
CA ARG A 185 13.64 -11.05 -11.46
C ARG A 185 12.84 -9.81 -11.87
N GLY A 186 13.36 -9.03 -12.82
CA GLY A 186 12.87 -7.70 -13.15
C GLY A 186 12.48 -7.52 -14.61
#